data_AF-A0A848EN99-F1
#
_entry.id   AF-A0A848EN99-F1
#
_cell.length_a   1.000
_cell.length_b   1.000
_cell.length_c   1.000
_cell.angle_alpha   90.00
_cell.angle_beta   90.00
_cell.angle_gamma   90.00
#
_symmetry.space_group_name_H-M   'P 1'
#
loop_
_entity.id
_entity.type
_entity.pdbx_description
1 polymer ?
#
loop_
_entity_poly.entity_id
_entity_poly.type
_entity_poly.pdbx_seq_one_letter_code
_entity_poly.pdbx_strand_id
1 'polypeptide(L)'
;MTLTWHGGKTIWEGHPGVANTNSWVSVPDFYDYMVNNEIATVKWSSTEVNIGDVIQFWNPGDEAWTHAGIITNLDTPYGITYAGHTDDHFQRPLSDVYPDSYTEVRFLCPIDTID
;
A
#
# COMPACT_ATOMS: atom_id res chain seq x y z
N MET A 1 -20.48 15.60 6.63
CA MET A 1 -19.10 16.11 6.72
C MET A 1 -18.61 16.34 5.31
N THR A 2 -18.27 17.57 4.94
CA THR A 2 -17.88 17.91 3.57
C THR A 2 -16.38 18.14 3.54
N LEU A 3 -15.64 17.26 2.85
CA LEU A 3 -14.22 17.46 2.61
C LEU A 3 -14.07 18.66 1.66
N THR A 4 -13.49 19.76 2.15
CA THR A 4 -13.18 20.91 1.29
C THR A 4 -11.70 20.84 0.96
N TRP A 5 -11.38 20.51 -0.29
CA TRP A 5 -10.01 20.45 -0.77
C TRP A 5 -9.49 21.87 -1.00
N HIS A 6 -8.57 22.34 -0.14
CA HIS A 6 -7.79 23.53 -0.42
C HIS A 6 -6.57 23.09 -1.23
N GLY A 7 -6.65 23.28 -2.54
CA GLY A 7 -5.53 23.15 -3.46
C GLY A 7 -4.44 24.16 -3.14
N GLY A 8 -3.62 23.85 -2.13
CA GLY A 8 -2.41 24.58 -1.79
C GLY A 8 -1.21 23.72 -2.18
N LYS A 9 -0.65 23.98 -3.37
CA LYS A 9 0.67 23.45 -3.74
C LYS A 9 1.71 24.17 -2.89
N THR A 10 2.21 23.53 -1.84
CA THR A 10 3.45 23.98 -1.19
C THR A 10 4.61 23.51 -2.06
N ILE A 11 5.13 24.40 -2.91
CA ILE A 11 6.43 24.21 -3.55
C ILE A 11 7.49 24.57 -2.51
N TRP A 12 8.14 23.55 -1.94
CA TRP A 12 9.37 23.73 -1.18
C TRP A 12 10.51 24.02 -2.16
N GLU A 13 10.84 25.29 -2.36
CA GLU A 13 12.07 25.68 -3.03
C GLU A 13 13.23 25.54 -2.05
N GLY A 14 14.10 24.56 -2.32
CA GLY A 14 15.42 24.46 -1.71
C GLY A 14 15.55 23.43 -0.60
N HIS A 15 15.74 22.16 -0.97
CA HIS A 15 16.69 21.24 -0.34
C HIS A 15 16.84 20.02 -1.27
N PRO A 16 18.06 19.53 -1.55
CA PRO A 16 18.23 18.30 -2.29
C PRO A 16 17.68 17.14 -1.45
N GLY A 17 16.45 16.71 -1.78
CA GLY A 17 15.96 15.34 -1.63
C GLY A 17 16.11 14.64 -0.28
N VAL A 18 15.96 15.33 0.86
CA VAL A 18 15.68 14.64 2.13
C VAL A 18 14.17 14.67 2.31
N ALA A 19 13.51 13.55 2.06
CA ALA A 19 12.11 13.42 2.41
C ALA A 19 11.98 13.65 3.92
N ASN A 20 11.16 14.64 4.32
CA ASN A 20 11.00 15.03 5.73
C ASN A 20 10.21 14.01 6.57
N THR A 21 9.79 12.89 5.97
CA THR A 21 9.10 11.80 6.66
C THR A 21 9.63 10.47 6.12
N ASN A 22 10.28 9.64 6.94
CA ASN A 22 10.68 8.30 6.53
C ASN A 22 9.46 7.40 6.29
N SER A 23 8.37 7.67 7.00
CA SER A 23 7.15 6.86 7.00
C SER A 23 6.44 6.67 5.66
N TRP A 24 6.80 7.39 4.59
CA TRP A 24 6.19 7.21 3.26
C TRP A 24 7.23 6.98 2.16
N VAL A 25 8.51 6.83 2.51
CA VAL A 25 9.60 6.74 1.53
C VAL A 25 10.03 5.30 1.28
N SER A 26 9.72 4.40 2.22
CA SER A 26 10.00 2.98 2.10
C SER A 26 8.79 2.15 2.53
N VAL A 27 8.69 0.94 1.97
CA VAL A 27 7.60 0.00 2.27
C VAL A 27 7.61 -0.42 3.75
N PRO A 28 8.78 -0.71 4.38
CA PRO A 28 8.84 -0.99 5.82
C PRO A 28 8.44 0.20 6.69
N ASP A 29 8.96 1.40 6.43
CA ASP A 29 8.66 2.59 7.25
C ASP A 29 7.17 2.96 7.15
N PHE A 30 6.54 2.75 5.99
CA PHE A 30 5.11 2.94 5.79
C PHE A 30 4.27 1.95 6.58
N TYR A 31 4.68 0.69 6.61
CA TYR A 31 4.05 -0.29 7.49
C TYR A 31 4.15 0.12 8.96
N ASP A 32 5.35 0.45 9.43
CA ASP A 32 5.58 0.83 10.83
C ASP A 32 4.75 2.04 11.21
N TYR A 33 4.67 3.04 10.33
CA TYR A 33 3.84 4.22 10.57
C TYR A 33 2.36 3.89 10.68
N MET A 34 1.81 3.14 9.71
CA MET A 34 0.37 2.83 9.69
C MET A 34 -0.04 1.97 10.89
N VAL A 35 0.78 1.01 11.28
CA VAL A 35 0.47 0.07 12.36
C VAL A 35 0.75 0.66 13.74
N ASN A 36 1.90 1.31 13.96
CA ASN A 36 2.26 1.84 15.28
C ASN A 36 1.43 3.04 15.70
N ASN A 37 0.83 3.76 14.74
CA ASN A 37 -0.10 4.86 15.02
C ASN A 37 -1.57 4.42 15.00
N GLU A 38 -1.85 3.10 14.98
CA GLU A 38 -3.21 2.58 15.03
C GLU A 38 -4.09 3.14 13.88
N ILE A 39 -3.49 3.35 12.71
CA ILE A 39 -4.19 3.82 11.50
C ILE A 39 -4.70 2.62 10.70
N ALA A 40 -3.96 1.51 10.71
CA ALA A 40 -4.34 0.29 10.01
C ALA A 40 -4.09 -0.96 10.86
N THR A 41 -4.86 -2.00 10.59
CA THR A 41 -4.59 -3.36 11.06
C THR A 41 -3.93 -4.18 9.96
N VAL A 42 -3.12 -5.16 10.35
CA VAL A 42 -2.46 -6.07 9.41
C VAL A 42 -3.33 -7.30 9.22
N LYS A 43 -3.67 -7.61 7.98
CA LYS A 43 -4.35 -8.84 7.58
C LYS A 43 -3.43 -9.68 6.69
N TRP A 44 -3.64 -10.99 6.76
CA TRP A 44 -2.87 -11.99 6.01
C TRP A 44 -3.76 -12.83 5.08
N SER A 45 -5.08 -12.71 5.21
CA SER A 45 -6.05 -13.38 4.35
C SER A 45 -6.66 -12.41 3.36
N SER A 46 -6.75 -12.82 2.09
CA SER A 46 -7.50 -12.13 1.03
C SER A 46 -9.01 -12.07 1.29
N THR A 47 -9.54 -12.80 2.28
CA THR A 47 -10.96 -12.77 2.64
C THR A 47 -11.33 -11.66 3.62
N GLU A 48 -10.33 -10.94 4.15
CA GLU A 48 -10.50 -9.90 5.19
C GLU A 48 -10.21 -8.50 4.66
N VAL A 49 -10.08 -8.33 3.35
CA VAL A 49 -9.61 -7.09 2.71
C VAL A 49 -10.72 -6.46 1.87
N ASN A 50 -10.62 -5.15 1.70
CA ASN A 50 -11.52 -4.32 0.92
C ASN A 50 -10.79 -3.61 -0.23
N ILE A 51 -11.55 -3.15 -1.21
CA ILE A 51 -11.04 -2.21 -2.21
C ILE A 51 -10.57 -0.94 -1.49
N GLY A 52 -9.35 -0.49 -1.82
CA GLY A 52 -8.71 0.66 -1.18
C GLY A 52 -7.66 0.29 -0.12
N ASP A 53 -7.66 -0.96 0.38
CA ASP A 53 -6.61 -1.42 1.29
C ASP A 53 -5.25 -1.45 0.59
N VAL A 54 -4.19 -1.33 1.38
CA VAL A 54 -2.82 -1.45 0.86
C VAL A 54 -2.41 -2.91 0.87
N ILE A 55 -1.86 -3.40 -0.24
CA ILE A 55 -1.15 -4.67 -0.31
C ILE A 55 0.35 -4.41 -0.36
N GLN A 56 1.13 -5.14 0.44
CA GLN A 56 2.59 -5.14 0.39
C GLN A 56 3.12 -6.54 0.07
N PHE A 57 4.27 -6.59 -0.60
CA PHE A 57 4.84 -7.81 -1.17
C PHE A 57 6.22 -8.11 -0.59
N TRP A 58 6.43 -9.37 -0.18
CA TRP A 58 7.71 -9.87 0.28
C TRP A 58 8.54 -10.39 -0.91
N ASN A 59 9.72 -9.81 -1.10
CA ASN A 59 10.68 -10.30 -2.07
C ASN A 59 11.62 -11.31 -1.39
N PRO A 60 11.59 -12.60 -1.77
CA PRO A 60 12.49 -13.61 -1.19
C PRO A 60 13.97 -13.36 -1.54
N GLY A 61 14.27 -12.67 -2.65
CA GLY A 61 15.64 -12.37 -3.05
C GLY A 61 16.30 -11.27 -2.22
N ASP A 62 15.51 -10.29 -1.78
CA ASP A 62 15.97 -9.18 -0.94
C ASP A 62 15.76 -9.44 0.56
N GLU A 63 15.07 -10.54 0.90
CA GLU A 63 14.61 -10.86 2.26
C GLU A 63 13.92 -9.66 2.93
N ALA A 64 13.06 -8.97 2.17
CA ALA A 64 12.42 -7.74 2.60
C ALA A 64 11.05 -7.48 1.96
N TRP A 65 10.26 -6.64 2.61
CA TRP A 65 9.07 -6.01 2.01
C TRP A 65 9.51 -4.88 1.09
N THR A 66 9.32 -5.04 -0.22
CA THR A 66 9.92 -4.12 -1.22
C THR A 66 8.91 -3.37 -2.06
N HIS A 67 7.69 -3.88 -2.20
CA HIS A 67 6.67 -3.25 -3.03
C HIS A 67 5.36 -3.07 -2.27
N ALA A 68 4.62 -2.04 -2.65
CA ALA A 68 3.29 -1.75 -2.16
C ALA A 68 2.38 -1.29 -3.31
N GLY A 69 1.09 -1.60 -3.19
CA GLY A 69 0.04 -1.15 -4.08
C GLY A 69 -1.28 -0.99 -3.35
N ILE A 70 -2.29 -0.47 -4.05
CA ILE A 70 -3.65 -0.31 -3.54
C ILE A 70 -4.52 -1.40 -4.18
N ILE A 71 -5.31 -2.11 -3.39
CA ILE A 71 -6.30 -3.08 -3.92
C ILE A 71 -7.36 -2.32 -4.69
N THR A 72 -7.55 -2.69 -5.96
CA THR A 72 -8.45 -1.99 -6.87
C THR A 72 -9.68 -2.80 -7.27
N ASN A 73 -9.66 -4.12 -7.07
CA ASN A 73 -10.79 -5.01 -7.30
C ASN A 73 -10.61 -6.33 -6.50
N LEU A 74 -11.71 -7.02 -6.21
CA LEU A 74 -11.79 -8.34 -5.57
C LEU A 74 -12.53 -9.39 -6.42
N ASP A 75 -13.04 -9.00 -7.61
CA ASP A 75 -13.98 -9.80 -8.39
C ASP A 75 -13.33 -10.83 -9.33
N THR A 76 -14.13 -11.84 -9.67
CA THR A 76 -13.82 -12.82 -10.72
C THR A 76 -13.80 -12.19 -12.12
N PRO A 77 -12.97 -12.69 -13.07
CA PRO A 77 -12.22 -13.94 -13.01
C PRO A 77 -10.82 -13.83 -12.38
N TYR A 78 -10.35 -12.63 -12.07
CA TYR A 78 -8.95 -12.39 -11.69
C TYR A 78 -8.71 -12.38 -10.17
N GLY A 79 -9.78 -12.32 -9.37
CA GLY A 79 -9.66 -12.20 -7.92
C GLY A 79 -9.13 -10.82 -7.54
N ILE A 80 -8.14 -10.77 -6.65
CA ILE A 80 -7.53 -9.50 -6.23
C ILE A 80 -6.76 -8.88 -7.39
N THR A 81 -7.04 -7.61 -7.67
CA THR A 81 -6.19 -6.74 -8.50
C THR A 81 -5.65 -5.58 -7.68
N TYR A 82 -4.52 -5.02 -8.11
CA TYR A 82 -3.90 -3.87 -7.46
C TYR A 82 -3.34 -2.86 -8.46
N ALA A 83 -3.20 -1.61 -8.00
CA ALA A 83 -2.43 -0.58 -8.67
C ALA A 83 -1.11 -0.37 -7.92
N GLY A 84 0.01 -0.57 -8.62
CA GLY A 84 1.36 -0.32 -8.10
C GLY A 84 1.88 1.07 -8.50
N HIS A 85 2.97 1.50 -7.88
CA HIS A 85 3.62 2.78 -8.16
C HIS A 85 4.77 2.69 -9.19
N THR A 86 5.25 1.48 -9.48
CA THR A 86 6.49 1.24 -10.23
C THR A 86 6.29 1.32 -11.75
N ASP A 87 5.07 1.06 -12.22
CA ASP A 87 4.67 1.08 -13.62
C ASP A 87 3.19 1.51 -13.73
N ASP A 88 2.73 1.94 -14.91
CA ASP A 88 1.32 2.29 -15.21
C ASP A 88 0.37 1.06 -15.24
N HIS A 89 0.56 0.13 -14.31
CA HIS A 89 -0.28 -1.05 -14.15
C HIS A 89 -1.51 -0.70 -13.31
N PHE A 90 -2.53 -0.18 -13.97
CA PHE A 90 -3.87 -0.07 -13.40
C PHE A 90 -4.52 -1.46 -13.39
N GLN A 91 -4.91 -1.97 -12.22
CA GLN A 91 -5.66 -3.23 -12.07
C GLN A 91 -4.88 -4.52 -12.40
N ARG A 92 -3.59 -4.61 -12.05
CA ARG A 92 -2.82 -5.84 -12.25
C ARG A 92 -3.35 -6.98 -11.37
N PRO A 93 -3.63 -8.18 -11.92
CA PRO A 93 -3.97 -9.36 -11.13
C PRO A 93 -2.86 -9.72 -10.14
N LEU A 94 -3.22 -10.05 -8.90
CA LEU A 94 -2.28 -10.55 -7.89
C LEU A 94 -1.59 -11.84 -8.37
N SER A 95 -2.32 -12.70 -9.07
CA SER A 95 -1.82 -13.96 -9.62
C SER A 95 -0.68 -13.80 -10.63
N ASP A 96 -0.47 -12.61 -11.19
CA ASP A 96 0.63 -12.37 -12.13
C ASP A 96 2.00 -12.33 -11.45
N VAL A 97 2.03 -12.18 -10.12
CA VAL A 97 3.28 -12.03 -9.35
C VAL A 97 3.33 -12.92 -8.11
N TYR A 98 2.19 -13.23 -7.50
CA TYR A 98 2.11 -14.06 -6.30
C TYR A 98 1.46 -15.40 -6.64
N PRO A 99 2.00 -16.55 -6.19
CA PRO A 99 3.11 -16.69 -5.24
C PRO A 99 4.52 -16.80 -5.86
N ASP A 100 4.66 -16.56 -7.17
CA ASP A 100 5.90 -16.90 -7.89
C ASP A 100 7.04 -15.88 -7.70
N SER A 101 6.81 -14.60 -8.03
CA SER A 101 7.80 -13.52 -7.90
C SER A 101 7.87 -12.96 -6.48
N TYR A 102 6.74 -12.96 -5.78
CA TYR A 102 6.64 -12.62 -4.36
C TYR A 102 6.02 -13.80 -3.62
N THR A 103 6.63 -14.22 -2.52
CA THR A 103 6.22 -15.44 -1.80
C THR A 103 5.23 -15.17 -0.68
N GLU A 104 5.12 -13.92 -0.25
CA GLU A 104 4.19 -13.51 0.80
C GLU A 104 3.57 -12.14 0.48
N VAL A 105 2.35 -11.96 0.96
CA VAL A 105 1.64 -10.69 0.93
C VAL A 105 1.09 -10.37 2.31
N ARG A 106 1.09 -9.08 2.66
CA ARG A 106 0.36 -8.56 3.82
C ARG A 106 -0.52 -7.41 3.38
N PHE A 107 -1.63 -7.24 4.07
CA PHE A 107 -2.59 -6.19 3.78
C PHE A 107 -2.65 -5.22 4.94
N LEU A 108 -2.54 -3.93 4.66
CA LEU A 108 -2.75 -2.86 5.63
C LEU A 108 -4.15 -2.31 5.40
N CYS A 109 -5.06 -2.68 6.29
CA CYS A 109 -6.47 -2.33 6.23
C CYS A 109 -6.70 -1.15 7.17
N PRO A 110 -6.93 0.07 6.66
CA PRO A 110 -7.23 1.23 7.49
C PRO A 110 -8.39 0.94 8.45
N ILE A 111 -8.28 1.45 9.67
CA ILE A 111 -9.31 1.27 10.68
C ILE A 111 -10.46 2.24 10.39
N ASP A 112 -11.66 1.71 10.19
CA ASP A 112 -12.85 2.50 9.82
C ASP A 112 -13.42 3.35 10.98
N THR A 113 -12.94 3.18 12.21
CA THR A 113 -13.38 3.92 13.40
C THR A 113 -12.22 4.21 14.35
N ILE A 114 -11.88 5.49 14.52
CA ILE A 114 -11.15 5.96 15.71
C ILE A 114 -12.22 6.18 16.78
N ASP A 115 -12.23 5.35 17.83
CA ASP A 115 -13.08 5.56 19.01
C ASP A 115 -12.72 6.86 19.75
#